data_AF-A0A536T878-F1
#
_entry.id   AF-A0A536T878-F1
#
_cell.length_a   1.000
_cell.length_b   1.000
_cell.length_c   1.000
_cell.angle_alpha   90.00
_cell.angle_beta   90.00
_cell.angle_gamma   90.00
#
_symmetry.space_group_name_H-M   'P 1'
#
loop_
_entity.id
_entity.type
_entity.pdbx_description
1 polymer ?
#
loop_
_entity_poly.entity_id
_entity_poly.type
_entity_poly.pdbx_seq_one_letter_code
_entity_poly.pdbx_strand_id
1 'polypeptide(L)'
;MEKNWVARAAVQHIAALAALVALCIPLRAIATDAPLTLAEAQRRAVERSRQLVGQDFAITASREMAAAAGQLPDPVATLGVNNLPINGPDAWSLTRDFMTMTSVGVMQEFTRAEKREARAERFEREAEKSLAARTASVAAIQRDTALAWLDRHYAEAMAVVVSEQSRQATIEVEAAEGAYRAGRGSLADILAARNALALLDDRSSELRRRVSNSKIALARWIGDGADAELAGRPPIDSIRLDPRTLEQDLPHHPQLAALRKQEEMAAADVRVAQANKKPDWSVALMYSQRGPAYSNMISVNVSIPLQWDQKNRQDREVAAKLAMLDQARAEREDMLRAHTAE
;
A
#
# COMPACT_ATOMS: atom_id res chain seq x y z
N MET A 1 56.06 20.84 50.13
CA MET A 1 56.33 19.64 49.31
C MET A 1 55.03 18.91 48.93
N GLU A 2 53.89 19.60 48.76
CA GLU A 2 52.57 18.94 48.59
C GLU A 2 51.79 19.33 47.33
N LYS A 3 52.27 20.28 46.51
CA LYS A 3 51.48 20.78 45.36
C LYS A 3 51.54 19.91 44.08
N ASN A 4 52.41 18.91 44.02
CA ASN A 4 52.65 18.12 42.80
C ASN A 4 51.90 16.76 42.74
N TRP A 5 51.20 16.36 43.80
CA TRP A 5 50.52 15.06 43.84
C TRP A 5 49.13 15.11 43.21
N VAL A 6 48.38 16.18 43.47
CA VAL A 6 47.01 16.37 42.95
C VAL A 6 46.98 16.50 41.42
N ALA A 7 47.99 17.14 40.81
CA ALA A 7 48.07 17.29 39.36
C ALA A 7 48.35 15.96 38.63
N ARG A 8 49.10 15.03 39.25
CA ARG A 8 49.40 13.72 38.64
C ARG A 8 48.21 12.76 38.71
N ALA A 9 47.45 12.80 39.80
CA ALA A 9 46.22 12.00 39.93
C ALA A 9 45.13 12.44 38.94
N ALA A 10 44.97 13.75 38.72
CA ALA A 10 44.01 14.30 37.76
C ALA A 10 44.33 13.88 36.31
N VAL A 11 45.60 13.88 35.91
CA VAL A 11 46.03 13.45 34.56
C VAL A 11 45.81 11.95 34.35
N GLN A 12 46.04 11.12 35.38
CA GLN A 12 45.76 9.67 35.31
C GLN A 12 44.27 9.36 35.21
N HIS A 13 43.40 10.12 35.89
CA HIS A 13 41.95 9.95 35.78
C HIS A 13 41.40 10.42 34.42
N ILE A 14 41.93 11.50 33.84
CA ILE A 14 41.55 11.95 32.49
C ILE A 14 42.02 10.95 31.43
N ALA A 15 43.23 10.38 31.56
CA ALA A 15 43.72 9.33 30.66
C ALA A 15 42.91 8.02 30.78
N ALA A 16 42.49 7.64 31.99
CA ALA A 16 41.65 6.47 32.22
C ALA A 16 40.22 6.67 31.68
N LEU A 17 39.65 7.88 31.78
CA LEU A 17 38.34 8.19 31.21
C LEU A 17 38.38 8.22 29.67
N ALA A 18 39.46 8.74 29.08
CA ALA A 18 39.67 8.73 27.63
C ALA A 18 39.83 7.30 27.08
N ALA A 19 40.50 6.41 27.81
CA ALA A 19 40.63 5.00 27.45
C ALA A 19 39.29 4.24 27.56
N LEU A 20 38.42 4.61 28.51
CA LEU A 20 37.09 3.99 28.66
C LEU A 20 36.10 4.47 27.58
N VAL A 21 36.20 5.73 27.13
CA VAL A 21 35.37 6.27 26.04
C VAL A 21 35.82 5.73 24.67
N ALA A 22 37.10 5.44 24.48
CA ALA A 22 37.61 4.78 23.27
C ALA A 22 37.15 3.31 23.13
N LEU A 23 36.83 2.63 24.24
CA LEU A 23 36.37 1.23 24.22
C LEU A 23 34.85 1.07 23.94
N CYS A 24 34.09 2.17 23.94
CA CYS A 24 32.65 2.19 23.67
C CYS A 24 32.29 2.67 22.26
N ILE A 25 33.27 2.83 21.35
CA ILE A 25 32.96 3.03 19.94
C ILE A 25 32.44 1.67 19.43
N PRO A 26 31.15 1.52 19.06
CA PRO A 26 30.72 0.30 18.41
C PRO A 26 31.55 0.17 17.13
N LEU A 27 32.43 -0.82 17.08
CA LEU A 27 32.90 -1.35 15.81
C LEU A 27 31.63 -1.78 15.07
N ARG A 28 31.14 -0.92 14.19
CA ARG A 28 30.30 -1.37 13.09
C ARG A 28 31.15 -2.40 12.38
N ALA A 29 30.85 -3.67 12.62
CA ALA A 29 31.28 -4.72 11.73
C ALA A 29 30.88 -4.22 10.34
N ILE A 30 31.87 -3.93 9.51
CA ILE A 30 31.66 -3.83 8.08
C ILE A 30 31.31 -5.28 7.72
N ALA A 31 30.04 -5.62 7.87
CA ALA A 31 29.50 -6.77 7.20
C ALA A 31 29.77 -6.47 5.73
N THR A 32 30.72 -7.18 5.14
CA THR A 32 30.76 -7.35 3.70
C THR A 32 29.39 -7.92 3.35
N ASP A 33 28.49 -7.04 2.94
CA ASP A 33 27.11 -7.37 2.65
C ASP A 33 27.18 -8.51 1.64
N ALA A 34 26.55 -9.65 1.96
CA ALA A 34 26.57 -10.81 1.09
C ALA A 34 26.11 -10.36 -0.30
N PRO A 35 26.75 -10.86 -1.38
CA PRO A 35 26.50 -10.32 -2.70
C PRO A 35 25.01 -10.43 -3.06
N LEU A 36 24.47 -9.34 -3.62
CA LEU A 36 23.05 -9.11 -3.79
C LEU A 36 22.50 -9.95 -4.94
N THR A 37 21.82 -11.04 -4.59
CA THR A 37 21.09 -11.87 -5.57
C THR A 37 19.77 -11.21 -5.98
N LEU A 38 19.22 -11.61 -7.13
CA LEU A 38 17.90 -11.17 -7.58
C LEU A 38 16.80 -11.48 -6.55
N ALA A 39 16.79 -12.69 -6.00
CA ALA A 39 15.80 -13.12 -5.02
C ALA A 39 15.90 -12.32 -3.71
N GLU A 40 17.13 -12.00 -3.29
CA GLU A 40 17.38 -11.12 -2.15
C GLU A 40 16.82 -9.72 -2.39
N ALA A 41 17.10 -9.14 -3.56
CA ALA A 41 16.61 -7.81 -3.91
C ALA A 41 15.07 -7.76 -3.91
N GLN A 42 14.41 -8.74 -4.52
CA GLN A 42 12.95 -8.83 -4.53
C GLN A 42 12.37 -8.97 -3.12
N ARG A 43 12.98 -9.79 -2.26
CA ARG A 43 12.52 -9.96 -0.88
C ARG A 43 12.65 -8.65 -0.09
N ARG A 44 13.81 -8.00 -0.12
CA ARG A 44 14.04 -6.70 0.54
C ARG A 44 13.07 -5.63 0.03
N ALA A 45 12.77 -5.60 -1.26
CA ALA A 45 11.82 -4.65 -1.85
C ALA A 45 10.39 -4.84 -1.34
N VAL A 46 9.92 -6.09 -1.23
CA VAL A 46 8.61 -6.42 -0.66
C VAL A 46 8.55 -6.04 0.84
N GLU A 47 9.57 -6.43 1.61
CA GLU A 47 9.64 -6.13 3.06
C GLU A 47 9.66 -4.62 3.35
N ARG A 48 10.34 -3.83 2.51
CA ARG A 48 10.47 -2.38 2.67
C ARG A 48 9.20 -1.61 2.26
N SER A 49 8.32 -2.19 1.46
CA SER A 49 7.23 -1.47 0.82
C SER A 49 6.17 -0.97 1.82
N ARG A 50 6.13 0.36 2.02
CA ARG A 50 5.09 1.02 2.84
C ARG A 50 3.70 0.97 2.19
N GLN A 51 3.63 0.81 0.87
CA GLN A 51 2.37 0.62 0.16
C GLN A 51 1.67 -0.66 0.61
N LEU A 52 2.42 -1.76 0.77
CA LEU A 52 1.85 -3.05 1.23
C LEU A 52 1.34 -2.94 2.66
N VAL A 53 2.08 -2.25 3.53
CA VAL A 53 1.63 -1.97 4.91
C VAL A 53 0.32 -1.16 4.92
N GLY A 54 0.19 -0.17 4.04
CA GLY A 54 -1.05 0.59 3.88
C GLY A 54 -2.23 -0.29 3.44
N GLN A 55 -1.98 -1.25 2.54
CA GLN A 55 -2.98 -2.22 2.12
C GLN A 55 -3.37 -3.18 3.24
N ASP A 56 -2.43 -3.60 4.09
CA ASP A 56 -2.70 -4.43 5.27
C ASP A 56 -3.64 -3.72 6.27
N PHE A 57 -3.45 -2.41 6.48
CA PHE A 57 -4.38 -1.60 7.27
C PHE A 57 -5.75 -1.45 6.60
N ALA A 58 -5.81 -1.30 5.27
CA ALA A 58 -7.08 -1.24 4.55
C ALA A 58 -7.87 -2.56 4.67
N ILE A 59 -7.20 -3.71 4.52
CA ILE A 59 -7.80 -5.04 4.72
C ILE A 59 -8.35 -5.17 6.14
N THR A 60 -7.56 -4.77 7.14
CA THR A 60 -7.97 -4.80 8.55
C THR A 60 -9.19 -3.91 8.78
N ALA A 61 -9.16 -2.67 8.28
CA ALA A 61 -10.29 -1.75 8.39
C ALA A 61 -11.57 -2.31 7.76
N SER A 62 -11.51 -2.90 6.56
CA SER A 62 -12.67 -3.52 5.93
C SER A 62 -13.24 -4.69 6.74
N ARG A 63 -12.38 -5.52 7.36
CA ARG A 63 -12.84 -6.63 8.23
C ARG A 63 -13.51 -6.12 9.51
N GLU A 64 -12.94 -5.10 10.15
CA GLU A 64 -13.57 -4.48 11.33
C GLU A 64 -14.93 -3.85 10.96
N MET A 65 -15.02 -3.21 9.80
CA MET A 65 -16.27 -2.68 9.28
C MET A 65 -17.29 -3.78 8.95
N ALA A 66 -16.84 -4.96 8.48
CA ALA A 66 -17.72 -6.11 8.26
C ALA A 66 -18.33 -6.61 9.57
N ALA A 67 -17.50 -6.76 10.62
CA ALA A 67 -17.97 -7.16 11.95
C ALA A 67 -18.97 -6.16 12.53
N ALA A 68 -18.68 -4.86 12.41
CA ALA A 68 -19.56 -3.79 12.88
C ALA A 68 -20.88 -3.73 12.08
N ALA A 69 -20.83 -3.87 10.76
CA ALA A 69 -22.00 -3.84 9.89
C ALA A 69 -22.98 -5.00 10.13
N GLY A 70 -22.49 -6.10 10.71
CA GLY A 70 -23.30 -7.23 11.15
C GLY A 70 -24.09 -6.97 12.43
N GLN A 71 -23.77 -5.93 13.21
CA GLN A 71 -24.43 -5.62 14.47
C GLN A 71 -25.72 -4.81 14.29
N LEU A 72 -26.55 -4.80 15.32
CA LEU A 72 -27.67 -3.86 15.39
C LEU A 72 -27.13 -2.44 15.63
N PRO A 73 -27.85 -1.40 15.16
CA PRO A 73 -27.55 -0.02 15.52
C PRO A 73 -27.60 0.16 17.04
N ASP A 74 -26.78 1.07 17.56
CA ASP A 74 -26.78 1.39 18.99
C ASP A 74 -28.14 1.94 19.44
N PRO A 75 -28.58 1.60 20.67
CA PRO A 75 -29.78 2.19 21.23
C PRO A 75 -29.62 3.70 21.45
N VAL A 76 -30.67 4.46 21.16
CA VAL A 76 -30.70 5.91 21.31
C VAL A 76 -31.40 6.27 22.61
N ALA A 77 -30.67 6.82 23.57
CA ALA A 77 -31.23 7.39 24.79
C ALA A 77 -31.79 8.79 24.51
N THR A 78 -33.00 9.07 24.99
CA THR A 78 -33.68 10.36 24.85
C THR A 78 -34.00 10.91 26.23
N LEU A 79 -33.66 12.18 26.47
CA LEU A 79 -34.06 12.95 27.65
C LEU A 79 -34.69 14.26 27.15
N GLY A 80 -35.86 14.62 27.66
CA GLY A 80 -36.52 15.84 27.23
C GLY A 80 -37.65 16.28 28.15
N VAL A 81 -38.04 17.55 28.01
CA VAL A 81 -39.24 18.11 28.64
C VAL A 81 -40.27 18.32 27.55
N ASN A 82 -41.42 17.67 27.69
CA ASN A 82 -42.53 17.78 26.76
C ASN A 82 -43.58 18.75 27.33
N ASN A 83 -44.21 19.53 26.44
CA ASN A 83 -45.31 20.46 26.75
C ASN A 83 -44.97 21.55 27.78
N LEU A 84 -43.75 22.11 27.78
CA LEU A 84 -43.38 23.21 28.69
C LEU A 84 -44.13 24.52 28.33
N PRO A 85 -44.91 25.12 29.25
CA PRO A 85 -45.58 26.39 28.99
C PRO A 85 -44.57 27.52 28.83
N ILE A 86 -44.73 28.35 27.79
CA ILE A 86 -43.85 29.49 27.51
C ILE A 86 -44.47 30.85 27.87
N ASN A 87 -45.75 30.86 28.21
CA ASN A 87 -46.54 32.06 28.54
C ASN A 87 -47.64 31.72 29.55
N GLY A 88 -48.28 32.76 30.10
CA GLY A 88 -49.36 32.63 31.09
C GLY A 88 -48.87 32.38 32.53
N PRO A 89 -49.78 32.06 33.46
CA PRO A 89 -49.48 31.90 34.89
C PRO A 89 -48.46 30.80 35.21
N ASP A 90 -48.39 29.75 34.38
CA ASP A 90 -47.51 28.59 34.56
C ASP A 90 -46.27 28.60 33.66
N ALA A 91 -45.95 29.76 33.07
CA ALA A 91 -44.78 29.94 32.23
C ALA A 91 -43.50 29.40 32.90
N TRP A 92 -42.75 28.61 32.14
CA TRP A 92 -41.48 27.99 32.53
C TRP A 92 -41.56 27.02 33.71
N SER A 93 -42.77 26.59 34.09
CA SER A 93 -42.95 25.61 35.15
C SER A 93 -42.86 24.18 34.64
N LEU A 94 -42.04 23.36 35.31
CA LEU A 94 -41.93 21.93 35.06
C LEU A 94 -43.00 21.10 35.77
N THR A 95 -43.76 21.68 36.70
CA THR A 95 -44.60 20.91 37.63
C THR A 95 -46.01 21.46 37.83
N ARG A 96 -46.25 22.75 37.56
CA ARG A 96 -47.57 23.37 37.79
C ARG A 96 -48.58 23.04 36.71
N ASP A 97 -48.13 22.94 35.46
CA ASP A 97 -48.99 22.56 34.34
C ASP A 97 -49.15 21.02 34.28
N PHE A 98 -50.39 20.58 34.01
CA PHE A 98 -50.72 19.16 34.01
C PHE A 98 -50.21 18.42 32.77
N MET A 99 -49.95 19.11 31.66
CA MET A 99 -49.44 18.52 30.43
C MET A 99 -47.92 18.45 30.39
N THR A 100 -47.20 19.26 31.19
CA THR A 100 -45.74 19.24 31.27
C THR A 100 -45.20 17.92 31.82
N MET A 101 -44.24 17.33 31.12
CA MET A 101 -43.60 16.07 31.55
C MET A 101 -42.10 16.06 31.29
N THR A 102 -41.32 15.64 32.28
CA THR A 102 -39.91 15.28 32.11
C THR A 102 -39.81 13.82 31.73
N SER A 103 -39.21 13.51 30.58
CA SER A 103 -39.23 12.18 29.99
C SER A 103 -37.82 11.64 29.77
N VAL A 104 -37.63 10.36 30.09
CA VAL A 104 -36.45 9.56 29.77
C VAL A 104 -36.90 8.37 28.94
N GLY A 105 -36.24 8.10 27.83
CA GLY A 105 -36.59 6.97 26.98
C GLY A 105 -35.38 6.35 26.29
N VAL A 106 -35.59 5.15 25.77
CA VAL A 106 -34.61 4.41 24.96
C VAL A 106 -35.32 3.92 23.71
N MET A 107 -34.70 4.11 22.56
CA MET A 107 -35.16 3.61 21.27
C MET A 107 -34.15 2.63 20.69
N GLN A 108 -34.61 1.47 20.23
CA GLN A 108 -33.79 0.50 19.50
C GLN A 108 -34.33 0.36 18.07
N GLU A 109 -33.44 0.48 17.08
CA GLU A 109 -33.74 0.08 15.70
C GLU A 109 -33.46 -1.41 15.51
N PHE A 110 -34.42 -2.14 14.95
CA PHE A 110 -34.30 -3.55 14.62
C PHE A 110 -34.08 -3.73 13.12
N THR A 111 -32.82 -3.59 12.70
CA THR A 111 -32.42 -3.88 11.32
C THR A 111 -32.48 -5.38 11.04
N ARG A 112 -33.14 -5.75 9.93
CA ARG A 112 -33.32 -7.15 9.52
C ARG A 112 -31.97 -7.88 9.38
N ALA A 113 -31.93 -9.16 9.77
CA ALA A 113 -30.73 -9.99 9.68
C ALA A 113 -30.14 -10.02 8.26
N GLU A 114 -30.97 -10.29 7.25
CA GLU A 114 -30.59 -10.27 5.82
C GLU A 114 -29.89 -8.97 5.40
N LYS A 115 -30.34 -7.82 5.91
CA LYS A 115 -29.77 -6.51 5.57
C LYS A 115 -28.43 -6.27 6.27
N ARG A 116 -28.29 -6.71 7.53
CA ARG A 116 -27.01 -6.67 8.25
C ARG A 116 -25.98 -7.63 7.64
N GLU A 117 -26.40 -8.84 7.30
CA GLU A 117 -25.58 -9.84 6.62
C GLU A 117 -25.10 -9.33 5.25
N ALA A 118 -25.99 -8.73 4.44
CA ALA A 118 -25.59 -8.14 3.16
C ALA A 118 -24.56 -7.01 3.31
N ARG A 119 -24.72 -6.15 4.34
CA ARG A 119 -23.76 -5.07 4.63
C ARG A 119 -22.41 -5.62 5.11
N ALA A 120 -22.42 -6.63 5.99
CA ALA A 120 -21.22 -7.32 6.44
C ALA A 120 -20.49 -7.98 5.27
N GLU A 121 -21.21 -8.73 4.43
CA GLU A 121 -20.63 -9.38 3.26
C GLU A 121 -20.01 -8.37 2.29
N ARG A 122 -20.64 -7.22 2.07
CA ARG A 122 -20.07 -6.15 1.22
C ARG A 122 -18.68 -5.72 1.69
N PHE A 123 -18.49 -5.55 3.00
CA PHE A 123 -17.18 -5.20 3.57
C PHE A 123 -16.19 -6.37 3.53
N GLU A 124 -16.65 -7.62 3.69
CA GLU A 124 -15.79 -8.79 3.46
C GLU A 124 -15.29 -8.86 2.01
N ARG A 125 -16.16 -8.60 1.02
CA ARG A 125 -15.75 -8.54 -0.40
C ARG A 125 -14.76 -7.40 -0.66
N GLU A 126 -14.88 -6.28 0.05
CA GLU A 126 -13.91 -5.19 -0.03
C GLU A 126 -12.55 -5.59 0.56
N ALA A 127 -12.54 -6.36 1.65
CA ALA A 127 -11.31 -6.94 2.21
C ALA A 127 -10.66 -7.94 1.23
N GLU A 128 -11.44 -8.82 0.61
CA GLU A 128 -10.97 -9.76 -0.42
C GLU A 128 -10.40 -9.03 -1.65
N LYS A 129 -11.07 -7.97 -2.11
CA LYS A 129 -10.57 -7.09 -3.19
C LYS A 129 -9.23 -6.48 -2.81
N SER A 130 -9.13 -5.92 -1.60
CA SER A 130 -7.90 -5.30 -1.11
C SER A 130 -6.75 -6.31 -0.99
N LEU A 131 -7.04 -7.54 -0.57
CA LEU A 131 -6.08 -8.65 -0.56
C LEU A 131 -5.60 -9.02 -1.96
N ALA A 132 -6.50 -9.12 -2.95
CA ALA A 132 -6.12 -9.40 -4.33
C ALA A 132 -5.28 -8.26 -4.93
N ALA A 133 -5.62 -7.00 -4.64
CA ALA A 133 -4.83 -5.84 -5.05
C ALA A 133 -3.43 -5.83 -4.40
N ARG A 134 -3.32 -6.31 -3.16
CA ARG A 134 -2.03 -6.50 -2.49
C ARG A 134 -1.16 -7.55 -3.19
N THR A 135 -1.74 -8.69 -3.54
CA THR A 135 -1.03 -9.73 -4.32
C THR A 135 -0.55 -9.19 -5.67
N ALA A 136 -1.37 -8.39 -6.37
CA ALA A 136 -0.96 -7.71 -7.60
C ALA A 136 0.17 -6.70 -7.37
N SER A 137 0.13 -5.96 -6.26
CA SER A 137 1.19 -5.02 -5.88
C SER A 137 2.50 -5.72 -5.56
N VAL A 138 2.46 -6.87 -4.87
CA VAL A 138 3.64 -7.71 -4.60
C VAL A 138 4.27 -8.18 -5.91
N ALA A 139 3.46 -8.72 -6.83
CA ALA A 139 3.95 -9.17 -8.14
C ALA A 139 4.58 -8.01 -8.95
N ALA A 140 3.95 -6.83 -8.93
CA ALA A 140 4.50 -5.63 -9.58
C ALA A 140 5.84 -5.19 -8.96
N ILE A 141 5.93 -5.13 -7.63
CA ILE A 141 7.18 -4.78 -6.92
C ILE A 141 8.28 -5.78 -7.27
N GLN A 142 7.98 -7.08 -7.26
CA GLN A 142 8.95 -8.12 -7.61
C GLN A 142 9.43 -8.00 -9.07
N ARG A 143 8.52 -7.74 -10.02
CA ARG A 143 8.85 -7.51 -11.42
C ARG A 143 9.72 -6.26 -11.59
N ASP A 144 9.31 -5.13 -11.03
CA ASP A 144 10.00 -3.85 -11.22
C ASP A 144 11.37 -3.85 -10.53
N THR A 145 11.49 -4.53 -9.40
CA THR A 145 12.78 -4.78 -8.74
C THR A 145 13.67 -5.68 -9.59
N ALA A 146 13.10 -6.71 -10.22
CA ALA A 146 13.86 -7.59 -11.12
C ALA A 146 14.38 -6.84 -12.33
N LEU A 147 13.56 -6.00 -12.96
CA LEU A 147 13.98 -5.14 -14.08
C LEU A 147 15.13 -4.21 -13.66
N ALA A 148 15.01 -3.52 -12.52
CA ALA A 148 16.07 -2.66 -12.01
C ALA A 148 17.38 -3.41 -11.70
N TRP A 149 17.27 -4.61 -11.12
CA TRP A 149 18.43 -5.48 -10.83
C TRP A 149 19.10 -5.96 -12.13
N LEU A 150 18.31 -6.38 -13.13
CA LEU A 150 18.80 -6.83 -14.44
C LEU A 150 19.44 -5.69 -15.23
N ASP A 151 18.85 -4.49 -15.22
CA ASP A 151 19.41 -3.29 -15.84
C ASP A 151 20.79 -2.95 -15.27
N ARG A 152 20.94 -3.06 -13.93
CA ARG A 152 22.23 -2.88 -13.26
C ARG A 152 23.22 -3.96 -13.67
N HIS A 153 22.83 -5.23 -13.59
CA HIS A 153 23.68 -6.36 -13.98
C HIS A 153 24.20 -6.21 -15.42
N TYR A 154 23.32 -5.83 -16.34
CA TYR A 154 23.70 -5.63 -17.74
C TYR A 154 24.61 -4.41 -17.93
N ALA A 155 24.35 -3.30 -17.24
CA ALA A 155 25.21 -2.12 -17.29
C ALA A 155 26.61 -2.40 -16.75
N GLU A 156 26.72 -3.15 -15.65
CA GLU A 156 28.01 -3.57 -15.06
C GLU A 156 28.76 -4.52 -16.01
N ALA A 157 28.07 -5.52 -16.57
CA ALA A 157 28.67 -6.45 -17.54
C ALA A 157 29.20 -5.73 -18.79
N MET A 158 28.44 -4.78 -19.34
CA MET A 158 28.87 -3.97 -20.48
C MET A 158 30.06 -3.08 -20.14
N ALA A 159 30.10 -2.50 -18.94
CA ALA A 159 31.22 -1.68 -18.48
C ALA A 159 32.52 -2.48 -18.40
N VAL A 160 32.46 -3.74 -17.94
CA VAL A 160 33.61 -4.66 -17.93
C VAL A 160 34.12 -4.91 -19.36
N VAL A 161 33.22 -5.23 -20.30
CA VAL A 161 33.59 -5.50 -21.69
C VAL A 161 34.26 -4.28 -22.34
N VAL A 162 33.68 -3.08 -22.17
CA VAL A 162 34.27 -1.85 -22.73
C VAL A 162 35.60 -1.51 -22.07
N SER A 163 35.75 -1.76 -20.77
CA SER A 163 37.03 -1.53 -20.08
C SER A 163 38.17 -2.39 -20.64
N GLU A 164 37.88 -3.65 -20.98
CA GLU A 164 38.85 -4.54 -21.62
C GLU A 164 39.14 -4.09 -23.06
N GLN A 165 38.14 -3.65 -23.82
CA GLN A 165 38.35 -3.09 -25.16
C GLN A 165 39.21 -1.82 -25.14
N SER A 166 38.97 -0.90 -24.18
CA SER A 166 39.82 0.29 -24.00
C SER A 166 41.27 -0.10 -23.72
N ARG A 167 41.50 -1.13 -22.88
CA ARG A 167 42.86 -1.62 -22.58
C ARG A 167 43.56 -2.14 -23.85
N GLN A 168 42.84 -2.85 -24.72
CA GLN A 168 43.38 -3.33 -25.99
C GLN A 168 43.64 -2.17 -26.96
N ALA A 169 42.72 -1.21 -27.07
CA ALA A 169 42.90 -0.04 -27.93
C ALA A 169 44.11 0.82 -27.53
N THR A 170 44.42 0.92 -26.23
CA THR A 170 45.67 1.56 -25.78
C THR A 170 46.91 0.85 -26.31
N ILE A 171 46.93 -0.49 -26.30
CA ILE A 171 48.02 -1.28 -26.86
C ILE A 171 48.12 -1.07 -28.38
N GLU A 172 46.99 -0.97 -29.09
CA GLU A 172 46.97 -0.66 -30.52
C GLU A 172 47.55 0.73 -30.85
N VAL A 173 47.24 1.74 -30.02
CA VAL A 173 47.84 3.08 -30.15
C VAL A 173 49.36 3.01 -29.98
N GLU A 174 49.85 2.32 -28.95
CA GLU A 174 51.29 2.14 -28.71
C GLU A 174 51.99 1.41 -29.86
N ALA A 175 51.34 0.38 -30.41
CA ALA A 175 51.84 -0.37 -31.55
C ALA A 175 51.89 0.48 -32.84
N ALA A 176 50.85 1.28 -33.12
CA ALA A 176 50.81 2.20 -34.25
C ALA A 176 51.91 3.27 -34.16
N GLU A 177 52.13 3.83 -32.95
CA GLU A 177 53.21 4.78 -32.70
C GLU A 177 54.60 4.13 -32.88
N GLY A 178 54.77 2.88 -32.45
CA GLY A 178 55.99 2.10 -32.66
C GLY A 178 56.26 1.83 -34.15
N ALA A 179 55.24 1.43 -34.90
CA ALA A 179 55.33 1.18 -36.34
C ALA A 179 55.67 2.43 -37.13
N TYR A 180 55.07 3.58 -36.79
CA TYR A 180 55.39 4.88 -37.37
C TYR A 180 56.84 5.28 -37.11
N ARG A 181 57.32 5.16 -35.86
CA ARG A 181 58.73 5.42 -35.50
C ARG A 181 59.72 4.53 -36.24
N ALA A 182 59.31 3.31 -36.59
CA ALA A 182 60.11 2.35 -37.37
C ALA A 182 59.98 2.55 -38.90
N GLY A 183 59.25 3.57 -39.37
CA GLY A 183 59.02 3.84 -40.79
C GLY A 183 58.11 2.84 -41.50
N ARG A 184 57.36 2.02 -40.76
CA ARG A 184 56.51 0.94 -41.26
C ARG A 184 55.00 1.23 -41.15
N GLY A 185 54.62 2.44 -40.72
CA GLY A 185 53.22 2.88 -40.59
C GLY A 185 53.06 4.36 -40.92
N SER A 186 51.81 4.82 -41.02
CA SER A 186 51.49 6.21 -41.35
C SER A 186 50.99 7.01 -40.14
N LEU A 187 51.04 8.35 -40.23
CA LEU A 187 50.42 9.22 -39.23
C LEU A 187 48.90 9.03 -39.17
N ALA A 188 48.28 8.67 -40.29
CA ALA A 188 46.84 8.40 -40.34
C ALA A 188 46.47 7.19 -39.46
N ASP A 189 47.33 6.16 -39.39
CA ASP A 189 47.09 4.98 -38.55
C ASP A 189 47.12 5.32 -37.06
N ILE A 190 48.03 6.20 -36.63
CA ILE A 190 48.06 6.71 -35.24
C ILE A 190 46.77 7.48 -34.93
N LEU A 191 46.36 8.38 -35.83
CA LEU A 191 45.15 9.18 -35.63
C LEU A 191 43.90 8.31 -35.59
N ALA A 192 43.82 7.27 -36.44
CA ALA A 192 42.73 6.31 -36.44
C ALA A 192 42.67 5.52 -35.12
N ALA A 193 43.80 4.99 -34.63
CA ALA A 193 43.88 4.28 -33.36
C ALA A 193 43.49 5.16 -32.16
N ARG A 194 43.98 6.41 -32.13
CA ARG A 194 43.64 7.39 -31.08
C ARG A 194 42.15 7.76 -31.11
N ASN A 195 41.55 7.90 -32.30
CA ASN A 195 40.13 8.14 -32.43
C ASN A 195 39.29 6.96 -31.93
N ALA A 196 39.69 5.72 -32.24
CA ALA A 196 39.03 4.52 -31.73
C ALA A 196 39.07 4.45 -30.20
N LEU A 197 40.23 4.75 -29.59
CA LEU A 197 40.36 4.82 -28.13
C LEU A 197 39.45 5.91 -27.53
N ALA A 198 39.43 7.11 -28.13
CA ALA A 198 38.57 8.20 -27.66
C ALA A 198 37.07 7.85 -27.70
N LEU A 199 36.61 7.12 -28.73
CA LEU A 199 35.25 6.61 -28.81
C LEU A 199 34.94 5.58 -27.71
N LEU A 200 35.89 4.71 -27.38
CA LEU A 200 35.75 3.76 -26.27
C LEU A 200 35.73 4.47 -24.90
N ASP A 201 36.49 5.55 -24.72
CA ASP A 201 36.49 6.34 -23.49
C ASP A 201 35.16 7.09 -23.27
N ASP A 202 34.56 7.62 -24.35
CA ASP A 202 33.21 8.20 -24.31
C ASP A 202 32.18 7.13 -23.92
N ARG A 203 32.24 5.96 -24.57
CA ARG A 203 31.35 4.83 -24.26
C ARG A 203 31.52 4.33 -22.82
N SER A 204 32.75 4.26 -22.32
CA SER A 204 33.07 3.93 -20.93
C SER A 204 32.43 4.91 -19.96
N SER A 205 32.47 6.21 -20.28
CA SER A 205 31.87 7.27 -19.46
C SER A 205 30.35 7.20 -19.46
N GLU A 206 29.73 6.88 -20.59
CA GLU A 206 28.28 6.60 -20.68
C GLU A 206 27.87 5.39 -19.83
N LEU A 207 28.60 4.28 -19.93
CA LEU A 207 28.30 3.07 -19.16
C LEU A 207 28.48 3.27 -17.65
N ARG A 208 29.53 4.00 -17.22
CA ARG A 208 29.69 4.40 -15.80
C ARG A 208 28.48 5.19 -15.29
N ARG A 209 27.97 6.12 -16.10
CA ARG A 209 26.74 6.86 -15.78
C ARG A 209 25.53 5.92 -15.70
N ARG A 210 25.39 4.98 -16.64
CA ARG A 210 24.31 3.99 -16.64
C ARG A 210 24.34 3.09 -15.40
N VAL A 211 25.53 2.62 -14.99
CA VAL A 211 25.71 1.86 -13.74
C VAL A 211 25.25 2.70 -12.54
N SER A 212 25.70 3.95 -12.43
CA SER A 212 25.27 4.85 -11.34
C SER A 212 23.74 5.06 -11.31
N ASN A 213 23.12 5.33 -12.46
CA ASN A 213 21.67 5.49 -12.57
C ASN A 213 20.92 4.20 -12.18
N SER A 214 21.40 3.03 -12.62
CA SER A 214 20.79 1.74 -12.29
C SER A 214 20.87 1.41 -10.80
N LYS A 215 21.97 1.78 -10.12
CA LYS A 215 22.11 1.68 -8.67
C LYS A 215 21.10 2.55 -7.93
N ILE A 216 20.90 3.80 -8.38
CA ILE A 216 19.89 4.70 -7.81
C ILE A 216 18.47 4.15 -8.05
N ALA A 217 18.19 3.63 -9.25
CA ALA A 217 16.91 3.01 -9.58
C ALA A 217 16.63 1.78 -8.71
N LEU A 218 17.64 0.94 -8.43
CA LEU A 218 17.53 -0.20 -7.53
C LEU A 218 17.38 0.25 -6.06
N ALA A 219 18.09 1.29 -5.64
CA ALA A 219 18.01 1.86 -4.29
C ALA A 219 16.60 2.34 -3.92
N ARG A 220 15.82 2.78 -4.90
CA ARG A 220 14.40 3.09 -4.68
C ARG A 220 13.63 1.90 -4.08
N TRP A 221 13.92 0.68 -4.55
CA TRP A 221 13.21 -0.53 -4.14
C TRP A 221 13.76 -1.12 -2.85
N ILE A 222 15.08 -1.29 -2.75
CA ILE A 222 15.70 -2.02 -1.63
C ILE A 222 16.31 -1.12 -0.55
N GLY A 223 16.46 0.18 -0.82
CA GLY A 223 17.11 1.12 0.07
C GLY A 223 18.62 0.89 0.17
N ASP A 224 19.13 0.88 1.40
CA ASP A 224 20.53 0.64 1.69
C ASP A 224 20.93 -0.79 1.25
N GLY A 225 22.10 -0.92 0.63
CA GLY A 225 22.57 -2.19 0.03
C GLY A 225 22.41 -2.27 -1.49
N ALA A 226 21.82 -1.24 -2.13
CA ALA A 226 21.82 -1.14 -3.60
C ALA A 226 23.20 -0.93 -4.24
N ASP A 227 24.20 -0.60 -3.43
CA ASP A 227 25.61 -0.53 -3.85
C ASP A 227 26.37 -1.84 -3.65
N ALA A 228 25.80 -2.83 -2.96
CA ALA A 228 26.42 -4.13 -2.77
C ALA A 228 26.74 -4.80 -4.10
N GLU A 229 27.82 -5.59 -4.14
CA GLU A 229 28.21 -6.35 -5.33
C GLU A 229 27.08 -7.32 -5.73
N LEU A 230 26.76 -7.40 -7.03
CA LEU A 230 25.71 -8.31 -7.49
C LEU A 230 26.23 -9.75 -7.52
N ALA A 231 25.43 -10.69 -7.00
CA ALA A 231 25.74 -12.10 -7.07
C ALA A 231 25.07 -12.80 -8.24
N GLY A 232 25.85 -13.67 -8.90
CA GLY A 232 25.36 -14.67 -9.83
C GLY A 232 24.94 -14.12 -11.20
N ARG A 233 24.95 -15.00 -12.20
CA ARG A 233 24.30 -14.73 -13.48
C ARG A 233 22.78 -14.92 -13.28
N PRO A 234 21.92 -13.97 -13.72
CA PRO A 234 20.49 -14.19 -13.67
C PRO A 234 20.12 -15.44 -14.50
N PRO A 235 19.18 -16.28 -14.04
CA PRO A 235 18.73 -17.45 -14.79
C PRO A 235 17.86 -17.03 -15.98
N ILE A 236 18.49 -16.50 -17.02
CA ILE A 236 17.85 -16.07 -18.28
C ILE A 236 17.73 -17.22 -19.30
N ASP A 237 18.41 -18.35 -19.04
CA ASP A 237 18.51 -19.46 -19.97
C ASP A 237 17.24 -20.34 -20.01
N SER A 238 16.34 -20.19 -19.03
CA SER A 238 15.09 -20.96 -18.95
C SER A 238 13.95 -20.10 -18.41
N ILE A 239 12.93 -19.88 -19.24
CA ILE A 239 11.68 -19.23 -18.82
C ILE A 239 10.72 -20.33 -18.34
N ARG A 240 10.19 -20.19 -17.12
CA ARG A 240 9.24 -21.14 -16.51
C ARG A 240 7.80 -20.90 -16.98
N LEU A 241 7.60 -20.68 -18.27
CA LEU A 241 6.26 -20.53 -18.88
C LEU A 241 6.09 -21.60 -19.95
N ASP A 242 4.99 -22.36 -19.89
CA ASP A 242 4.59 -23.28 -20.96
C ASP A 242 3.59 -22.56 -21.88
N PRO A 243 3.93 -22.30 -23.15
CA PRO A 243 3.03 -21.70 -24.14
C PRO A 243 1.65 -22.38 -24.23
N ARG A 244 1.56 -23.67 -23.89
CA ARG A 244 0.34 -24.46 -23.99
C ARG A 244 -0.61 -24.29 -22.81
N THR A 245 -0.13 -23.79 -21.67
CA THR A 245 -0.96 -23.57 -20.46
C THR A 245 -1.27 -22.10 -20.21
N LEU A 246 -0.65 -21.18 -20.97
CA LEU A 246 -0.78 -19.74 -20.80
C LEU A 246 -2.23 -19.23 -20.78
N GLU A 247 -3.11 -19.74 -21.65
CA GLU A 247 -4.54 -19.38 -21.64
C GLU A 247 -5.26 -19.83 -20.35
N GLN A 248 -4.83 -20.94 -19.75
CA GLN A 248 -5.38 -21.46 -18.50
C GLN A 248 -4.82 -20.73 -17.28
N ASP A 249 -3.59 -20.22 -17.38
CA ASP A 249 -2.92 -19.46 -16.33
C ASP A 249 -3.36 -17.99 -16.31
N LEU A 250 -3.88 -17.46 -17.43
CA LEU A 250 -4.26 -16.05 -17.56
C LEU A 250 -5.32 -15.57 -16.55
N PRO A 251 -6.39 -16.32 -16.23
CA PRO A 251 -7.32 -15.96 -15.15
C PRO A 251 -6.69 -15.87 -13.76
N HIS A 252 -5.51 -16.48 -13.56
CA HIS A 252 -4.73 -16.39 -12.33
C HIS A 252 -3.78 -15.18 -12.31
N HIS A 253 -3.71 -14.40 -13.40
CA HIS A 253 -2.94 -13.17 -13.44
C HIS A 253 -3.37 -12.21 -12.32
N PRO A 254 -2.45 -11.69 -11.49
CA PRO A 254 -2.81 -10.94 -10.28
C PRO A 254 -3.72 -9.73 -10.53
N GLN A 255 -3.56 -9.04 -11.66
CA GLN A 255 -4.41 -7.89 -12.01
C GLN A 255 -5.85 -8.33 -12.35
N LEU A 256 -6.01 -9.43 -13.10
CA LEU A 256 -7.32 -9.99 -13.42
C LEU A 256 -8.02 -10.57 -12.19
N ALA A 257 -7.26 -11.20 -11.28
CA ALA A 257 -7.79 -11.68 -10.01
C ALA A 257 -8.32 -10.52 -9.13
N ALA A 258 -7.63 -9.37 -9.12
CA ALA A 258 -8.09 -8.17 -8.41
C ALA A 258 -9.38 -7.58 -9.02
N LEU A 259 -9.48 -7.53 -10.35
CA LEU A 259 -10.69 -7.09 -11.04
C LEU A 259 -11.88 -8.03 -10.82
N ARG A 260 -11.64 -9.35 -10.77
CA ARG A 260 -12.66 -10.33 -10.39
C ARG A 260 -13.21 -10.05 -8.99
N LYS A 261 -12.34 -9.75 -8.01
CA LYS A 261 -12.78 -9.39 -6.66
C LYS A 261 -13.50 -8.03 -6.61
N GLN A 262 -13.15 -7.10 -7.48
CA GLN A 262 -13.91 -5.85 -7.65
C GLN A 262 -15.33 -6.11 -8.18
N GLU A 263 -15.50 -7.01 -9.15
CA GLU A 263 -16.81 -7.44 -9.64
C GLU A 263 -17.65 -8.07 -8.51
N GLU A 264 -17.07 -8.98 -7.72
CA GLU A 264 -17.73 -9.62 -6.58
C GLU A 264 -18.19 -8.60 -5.52
N MET A 265 -17.36 -7.58 -5.24
CA MET A 265 -17.72 -6.46 -4.35
C MET A 265 -18.89 -5.63 -4.92
N ALA A 266 -18.87 -5.33 -6.22
CA ALA A 266 -19.97 -4.61 -6.87
C ALA A 266 -21.29 -5.42 -6.83
N ALA A 267 -21.21 -6.74 -6.96
CA ALA A 267 -22.38 -7.62 -6.81
C ALA A 267 -22.90 -7.62 -5.35
N ALA A 268 -22.02 -7.51 -4.35
CA ALA A 268 -22.44 -7.34 -2.96
C ALA A 268 -23.12 -5.98 -2.71
N ASP A 269 -22.63 -4.90 -3.32
CA ASP A 269 -23.28 -3.58 -3.28
C ASP A 269 -24.73 -3.63 -3.83
N VAL A 270 -24.96 -4.38 -4.92
CA VAL A 270 -26.31 -4.61 -5.47
C VAL A 270 -27.21 -5.30 -4.44
N ARG A 271 -26.70 -6.34 -3.76
CA ARG A 271 -27.46 -7.05 -2.71
C ARG A 271 -27.80 -6.14 -1.53
N VAL A 272 -26.88 -5.27 -1.11
CA VAL A 272 -27.16 -4.25 -0.08
C VAL A 272 -28.27 -3.30 -0.54
N ALA A 273 -28.23 -2.82 -1.77
CA ALA A 273 -29.27 -1.94 -2.32
C ALA A 273 -30.64 -2.64 -2.40
N GLN A 274 -30.66 -3.93 -2.78
CA GLN A 274 -31.89 -4.74 -2.76
C GLN A 274 -32.43 -4.95 -1.34
N ALA A 275 -31.56 -5.20 -0.36
CA ALA A 275 -31.95 -5.34 1.04
C ALA A 275 -32.51 -4.03 1.63
N ASN A 276 -32.02 -2.86 1.17
CA ASN A 276 -32.52 -1.55 1.58
C ASN A 276 -33.98 -1.28 1.16
N LYS A 277 -34.53 -2.03 0.20
CA LYS A 277 -35.96 -1.96 -0.19
C LYS A 277 -36.92 -2.43 0.92
N LYS A 278 -36.40 -3.19 1.88
CA LYS A 278 -37.19 -3.66 3.02
C LYS A 278 -37.02 -2.65 4.16
N PRO A 279 -38.11 -2.10 4.73
CA PRO A 279 -38.01 -1.17 5.84
C PRO A 279 -37.55 -1.88 7.12
N ASP A 280 -36.75 -1.15 7.90
CA ASP A 280 -36.43 -1.49 9.29
C ASP A 280 -37.49 -0.88 10.21
N TRP A 281 -37.64 -1.39 11.42
CA TRP A 281 -38.61 -0.90 12.39
C TRP A 281 -37.89 -0.58 13.69
N SER A 282 -38.38 0.42 14.41
CA SER A 282 -37.82 0.78 15.72
C SER A 282 -38.89 0.76 16.79
N VAL A 283 -38.47 0.41 18.01
CA VAL A 283 -39.31 0.41 19.20
C VAL A 283 -38.70 1.36 20.21
N ALA A 284 -39.51 2.28 20.73
CA ALA A 284 -39.11 3.20 21.78
C ALA A 284 -39.96 2.96 23.03
N LEU A 285 -39.29 2.88 24.17
CA LEU A 285 -39.91 2.87 25.50
C LEU A 285 -39.55 4.18 26.19
N MET A 286 -40.55 4.88 26.70
CA MET A 286 -40.38 6.16 27.37
C MET A 286 -41.10 6.16 28.72
N TYR A 287 -40.42 6.66 29.74
CA TYR A 287 -40.97 6.96 31.05
C TYR A 287 -41.06 8.47 31.23
N SER A 288 -42.24 8.96 31.60
CA SER A 288 -42.52 10.39 31.74
C SER A 288 -43.01 10.69 33.15
N GLN A 289 -42.29 11.56 33.85
CA GLN A 289 -42.65 12.08 35.15
C GLN A 289 -43.41 13.40 35.01
N ARG A 290 -44.53 13.50 35.71
CA ARG A 290 -45.36 14.71 35.80
C ARG A 290 -45.23 15.38 37.16
N GLY A 291 -45.86 16.55 37.32
CA GLY A 291 -45.97 17.20 38.62
C GLY A 291 -46.54 16.26 39.69
N PRO A 292 -46.23 16.47 40.99
CA PRO A 292 -46.52 15.54 42.08
C PRO A 292 -48.01 15.22 42.28
N ALA A 293 -48.90 16.04 41.73
CA ALA A 293 -50.33 15.82 41.74
C ALA A 293 -50.83 14.80 40.68
N TYR A 294 -49.94 14.29 39.82
CA TYR A 294 -50.31 13.48 38.66
C TYR A 294 -49.52 12.17 38.59
N SER A 295 -50.10 11.16 37.95
CA SER A 295 -49.44 9.87 37.70
C SER A 295 -48.33 9.99 36.65
N ASN A 296 -47.26 9.22 36.85
CA ASN A 296 -46.22 9.00 35.85
C ASN A 296 -46.77 8.10 34.72
N MET A 297 -46.22 8.29 33.52
CA MET A 297 -46.68 7.61 32.30
C MET A 297 -45.57 6.73 31.73
N ILE A 298 -45.98 5.65 31.07
CA ILE A 298 -45.11 4.84 30.21
C ILE A 298 -45.70 4.86 28.81
N SER A 299 -44.86 5.10 27.81
CA SER A 299 -45.23 5.11 26.40
C SER A 299 -44.40 4.10 25.63
N VAL A 300 -45.04 3.33 24.76
CA VAL A 300 -44.39 2.42 23.81
C VAL A 300 -44.74 2.87 22.40
N ASN A 301 -43.72 3.24 21.63
CA ASN A 301 -43.90 3.70 20.26
C ASN A 301 -43.23 2.71 19.30
N VAL A 302 -43.92 2.37 18.22
CA VAL A 302 -43.36 1.58 17.11
C VAL A 302 -43.33 2.45 15.87
N SER A 303 -42.15 2.60 15.26
CA SER A 303 -41.96 3.40 14.06
C SER A 303 -41.56 2.52 12.89
N ILE A 304 -42.26 2.66 11.77
CA ILE A 304 -41.98 1.94 10.52
C ILE A 304 -41.94 2.98 9.38
N PRO A 305 -40.80 3.12 8.67
CA PRO A 305 -40.69 4.04 7.56
C PRO A 305 -41.53 3.54 6.37
N LEU A 306 -42.43 4.39 5.89
CA LEU A 306 -43.26 4.12 4.73
C LEU A 306 -42.49 4.47 3.44
N GLN A 307 -42.00 3.45 2.76
CA GLN A 307 -41.33 3.59 1.45
C GLN A 307 -42.38 3.70 0.34
N TRP A 308 -43.03 4.86 0.22
CA TRP A 308 -44.15 5.07 -0.70
C TRP A 308 -43.72 5.32 -2.17
N ASP A 309 -42.55 5.92 -2.38
CA ASP A 309 -42.00 6.23 -3.72
C ASP A 309 -40.80 5.32 -4.07
N GLN A 310 -40.99 4.00 -3.96
CA GLN A 310 -39.92 3.05 -4.27
C GLN A 310 -39.43 3.17 -5.71
N LYS A 311 -40.33 3.46 -6.64
CA LYS A 311 -40.03 3.59 -8.06
C LYS A 311 -38.97 4.67 -8.35
N ASN A 312 -39.03 5.81 -7.68
CA ASN A 312 -38.07 6.90 -7.93
C ASN A 312 -36.90 6.93 -6.94
N ARG A 313 -36.99 6.23 -5.81
CA ARG A 313 -35.90 6.19 -4.82
C ARG A 313 -35.17 4.84 -4.82
N GLN A 314 -35.76 3.83 -4.17
CA GLN A 314 -35.08 2.54 -3.96
C GLN A 314 -34.76 1.81 -5.28
N ASP A 315 -35.66 1.81 -6.26
CA ASP A 315 -35.44 1.16 -7.55
C ASP A 315 -34.33 1.85 -8.36
N ARG A 316 -34.20 3.18 -8.23
CA ARG A 316 -33.12 3.94 -8.87
C ARG A 316 -31.77 3.70 -8.20
N GLU A 317 -31.73 3.55 -6.88
CA GLU A 317 -30.53 3.15 -6.14
C GLU A 317 -30.06 1.75 -6.58
N VAL A 318 -30.98 0.79 -6.73
CA VAL A 318 -30.65 -0.56 -7.24
C VAL A 318 -30.17 -0.50 -8.69
N ALA A 319 -30.84 0.25 -9.56
CA ALA A 319 -30.42 0.41 -10.95
C ALA A 319 -29.03 1.03 -11.07
N ALA A 320 -28.70 2.01 -10.22
CA ALA A 320 -27.35 2.60 -10.17
C ALA A 320 -26.30 1.56 -9.76
N LYS A 321 -26.59 0.71 -8.76
CA LYS A 321 -25.66 -0.36 -8.35
C LYS A 321 -25.50 -1.46 -9.41
N LEU A 322 -26.56 -1.78 -10.15
CA LEU A 322 -26.48 -2.71 -11.29
C LEU A 322 -25.57 -2.14 -12.39
N ALA A 323 -25.71 -0.85 -12.72
CA ALA A 323 -24.82 -0.21 -13.70
C ALA A 323 -23.34 -0.21 -13.26
N MET A 324 -23.08 -0.03 -11.95
CA MET A 324 -21.72 -0.15 -11.40
C MET A 324 -21.16 -1.58 -11.48
N LEU A 325 -22.00 -2.60 -11.32
CA LEU A 325 -21.60 -4.01 -11.53
C LEU A 325 -21.26 -4.27 -13.00
N ASP A 326 -22.07 -3.79 -13.93
CA ASP A 326 -21.82 -3.96 -15.36
C ASP A 326 -20.57 -3.20 -15.81
N GLN A 327 -20.28 -2.03 -15.22
CA GLN A 327 -19.00 -1.35 -15.39
C GLN A 327 -17.82 -2.24 -14.95
N ALA A 328 -17.88 -2.81 -13.74
CA ALA A 328 -16.81 -3.67 -13.22
C ALA A 328 -16.58 -4.92 -14.09
N ARG A 329 -17.65 -5.49 -14.66
CA ARG A 329 -17.56 -6.58 -15.65
C ARG A 329 -16.86 -6.15 -16.92
N ALA A 330 -17.26 -5.01 -17.48
CA ALA A 330 -16.66 -4.48 -18.70
C ALA A 330 -15.16 -4.19 -18.52
N GLU A 331 -14.76 -3.59 -17.40
CA GLU A 331 -13.34 -3.35 -17.06
C GLU A 331 -12.53 -4.66 -17.00
N ARG A 332 -13.09 -5.72 -16.39
CA ARG A 332 -12.44 -7.04 -16.32
C ARG A 332 -12.30 -7.69 -17.70
N GLU A 333 -13.34 -7.62 -18.53
CA GLU A 333 -13.34 -8.19 -19.88
C GLU A 333 -12.41 -7.45 -20.83
N ASP A 334 -12.31 -6.13 -20.70
CA ASP A 334 -11.35 -5.33 -21.47
C ASP A 334 -9.90 -5.69 -21.10
N MET A 335 -9.60 -5.78 -19.80
CA MET A 335 -8.28 -6.19 -19.33
C MET A 335 -7.91 -7.62 -19.75
N LEU A 336 -8.88 -8.54 -19.73
CA LEU A 336 -8.67 -9.91 -20.18
C LEU A 336 -8.32 -9.94 -21.67
N ARG A 337 -9.03 -9.16 -22.49
CA ARG A 337 -8.75 -9.05 -23.92
C ARG A 337 -7.38 -8.42 -24.19
N ALA A 338 -6.99 -7.40 -23.43
CA ALA A 338 -5.65 -6.80 -23.53
C ALA A 338 -4.55 -7.84 -23.29
N HIS A 339 -4.61 -8.60 -22.19
CA HIS A 339 -3.61 -9.63 -21.92
C HIS A 339 -3.66 -10.85 -22.85
N THR A 340 -4.80 -11.12 -23.49
CA THR A 340 -4.89 -12.17 -24.50
C THR A 340 -4.22 -11.74 -25.82
N ALA A 341 -4.11 -10.44 -26.07
CA ALA A 341 -3.53 -9.88 -27.30
C ALA A 341 -2.02 -9.61 -27.21
N GLU A 342 -1.46 -9.53 -25.99
CA GLU A 342 -0.02 -9.38 -25.71
C GLU A 342 0.78 -10.66 -26.04
#